data_AF-A0A5B1LWX7-F1
#
_entry.id   AF-A0A5B1LWX7-F1
#
_cell.length_a   1.000
_cell.length_b   1.000
_cell.length_c   1.000
_cell.angle_alpha   90.00
_cell.angle_beta   90.00
_cell.angle_gamma   90.00
#
_symmetry.space_group_name_H-M   'P 1'
#
loop_
_entity.id
_entity.type
_entity.pdbx_description
1 polymer ?
#
loop_
_entity_poly.entity_id
_entity_poly.type
_entity_poly.pdbx_seq_one_letter_code
_entity_poly.pdbx_strand_id
1 'polypeptide(L)'
;MSPVVRMFSEVLAARFTPDARDPEEAKAAYERHNAHVRATVPPDRLVEWSPGDGWEPLCAALGLPVPDEPFPRVNTKADWDRLPRVWALGARMLERVRR
;
A
#
# COMPACT_ATOMS: atom_id res chain seq x y z
N MET A 1 -18.38 6.14 -15.13
CA MET A 1 -17.33 5.49 -14.30
C MET A 1 -18.01 4.70 -13.19
N SER A 2 -17.53 3.51 -12.84
CA SER A 2 -18.07 2.71 -11.71
C SER A 2 -17.98 3.54 -10.43
N PRO A 3 -19.03 3.58 -9.59
CA PRO A 3 -18.99 4.29 -8.31
C PRO A 3 -17.78 3.92 -7.45
N VAL A 4 -17.38 2.64 -7.46
CA VAL A 4 -16.22 2.14 -6.71
C VAL A 4 -14.92 2.76 -7.23
N VAL A 5 -14.74 2.84 -8.54
CA VAL A 5 -13.51 3.42 -9.10
C VAL A 5 -13.46 4.93 -8.96
N ARG A 6 -14.62 5.59 -8.99
CA ARG A 6 -14.71 7.00 -8.64
C ARG A 6 -14.26 7.23 -7.20
N MET A 7 -14.81 6.48 -6.26
CA MET A 7 -14.44 6.54 -4.83
C MET A 7 -12.92 6.33 -4.65
N PHE A 8 -12.34 5.28 -5.23
CA PHE A 8 -10.90 5.02 -5.11
C PHE A 8 -10.05 6.17 -5.64
N SER A 9 -10.44 6.74 -6.79
CA SER A 9 -9.70 7.86 -7.40
C SER A 9 -9.79 9.12 -6.53
N GLU A 10 -10.98 9.43 -6.00
CA GLU A 10 -11.19 10.59 -5.13
C GLU A 10 -10.43 10.43 -3.79
N VAL A 11 -10.42 9.23 -3.20
CA VAL A 11 -9.67 8.95 -1.96
C VAL A 11 -8.16 9.08 -2.18
N LEU A 12 -7.63 8.50 -3.26
CA LEU A 12 -6.20 8.62 -3.59
C LEU A 12 -5.79 10.07 -3.83
N ALA A 13 -6.59 10.81 -4.61
CA ALA A 13 -6.32 12.21 -4.89
C ALA A 13 -6.34 13.08 -3.62
N ALA A 14 -7.30 12.84 -2.73
CA ALA A 14 -7.47 13.65 -1.51
C ALA A 14 -6.48 13.30 -0.39
N ARG A 15 -6.01 12.05 -0.30
CA ARG A 15 -5.20 11.57 0.83
C ARG A 15 -3.74 11.27 0.50
N PHE A 16 -3.43 11.07 -0.78
CA PHE A 16 -2.10 10.67 -1.22
C PHE A 16 -1.53 11.68 -2.21
N THR A 17 -2.01 11.66 -3.45
CA THR A 17 -1.69 12.67 -4.47
C THR A 17 -2.67 12.59 -5.65
N PRO A 18 -3.04 13.73 -6.27
CA PRO A 18 -3.86 13.74 -7.48
C PRO A 18 -3.18 13.10 -8.69
N ASP A 19 -1.84 13.00 -8.70
CA ASP A 19 -1.09 12.38 -9.79
C ASP A 19 -0.22 11.20 -9.32
N ALA A 20 -0.89 10.15 -8.84
CA ALA A 20 -0.23 8.92 -8.43
C ALA A 20 0.40 8.12 -9.59
N ARG A 21 0.25 8.59 -10.85
CA ARG A 21 0.86 7.94 -12.02
C ARG A 21 2.21 8.53 -12.37
N ASP A 22 2.48 9.77 -11.99
CA ASP A 22 3.82 10.33 -12.07
C ASP A 22 4.72 9.68 -11.00
N PRO A 23 5.82 9.01 -11.38
CA PRO A 23 6.65 8.29 -10.43
C PRO A 23 7.30 9.18 -9.38
N GLU A 24 7.65 10.42 -9.72
CA GLU A 24 8.32 11.32 -8.79
C GLU A 24 7.33 11.92 -7.81
N GLU A 25 6.14 12.32 -8.28
CA GLU A 25 5.06 12.77 -7.39
C GLU A 25 4.56 11.65 -6.48
N ALA A 26 4.44 10.42 -6.99
CA ALA A 26 4.05 9.27 -6.17
C ALA A 26 5.08 8.95 -5.07
N LYS A 27 6.38 9.00 -5.37
CA LYS A 27 7.45 8.84 -4.37
C LYS A 27 7.43 9.99 -3.37
N ALA A 28 7.29 11.23 -3.82
CA ALA A 28 7.23 12.38 -2.94
C ALA A 28 6.02 12.30 -1.99
N ALA A 29 4.85 11.87 -2.48
CA ALA A 29 3.67 11.63 -1.68
C ALA A 29 3.88 10.51 -0.64
N TYR A 30 4.55 9.41 -1.02
CA TYR A 30 4.93 8.32 -0.12
C TYR A 30 5.82 8.82 1.03
N GLU A 31 6.88 9.57 0.72
CA GLU A 31 7.79 10.10 1.74
C GLU A 31 7.09 11.11 2.67
N ARG A 32 6.28 12.03 2.10
CA ARG A 32 5.49 12.98 2.89
C ARG A 32 4.54 12.26 3.85
N HIS A 33 3.86 11.21 3.38
CA HIS A 33 2.94 10.43 4.21
C HIS A 33 3.68 9.75 5.37
N ASN A 34 4.77 9.05 5.10
CA ASN A 34 5.53 8.35 6.14
C ASN A 34 6.15 9.33 7.15
N ALA A 35 6.66 10.48 6.70
CA ALA A 35 7.16 11.53 7.58
C ALA A 35 6.05 12.08 8.49
N HIS A 36 4.85 12.29 7.95
CA HIS A 36 3.70 12.73 8.74
C HIS A 36 3.30 11.70 9.81
N VAL A 37 3.25 10.40 9.45
CA VAL A 37 2.96 9.32 10.41
C VAL A 37 3.99 9.31 11.54
N ARG A 38 5.29 9.33 11.21
CA ARG A 38 6.37 9.40 12.19
C ARG A 38 6.28 10.60 13.12
N ALA A 39 5.87 11.76 12.60
CA ALA A 39 5.78 13.00 13.37
C ALA A 39 4.55 13.07 14.29
N THR A 40 3.49 12.29 14.01
CA THR A 40 2.18 12.46 14.66
C THR A 40 1.76 11.27 15.52
N VAL A 41 2.26 10.06 15.23
CA VAL A 41 1.96 8.87 16.02
C VAL A 41 2.92 8.80 17.21
N PRO A 42 2.42 8.59 18.44
CA PRO A 42 3.27 8.37 19.60
C PRO A 42 4.28 7.23 19.35
N PRO A 43 5.57 7.38 19.70
CA PRO A 43 6.60 6.39 19.38
C PRO A 43 6.32 4.99 19.93
N ASP A 44 5.68 4.89 21.09
CA ASP A 44 5.26 3.64 21.73
C ASP A 44 4.12 2.92 20.99
N ARG A 45 3.46 3.60 20.04
CA ARG A 45 2.38 3.08 19.19
C ARG A 45 2.77 2.97 17.72
N LEU A 46 4.03 3.27 17.39
CA LEU A 46 4.55 3.23 16.02
C LEU A 46 5.56 2.08 15.87
N VAL A 47 5.39 1.30 14.82
CA VAL A 47 6.35 0.26 14.43
C VAL A 47 6.88 0.61 13.04
N GLU A 48 8.18 0.88 12.95
CA GLU A 48 8.86 0.96 11.66
C GLU A 48 9.30 -0.44 11.24
N TRP A 49 8.74 -0.91 10.13
CA TRP A 49 8.90 -2.29 9.66
C TRP A 49 8.68 -2.36 8.15
N SER A 50 9.41 -3.27 7.51
CA SER A 50 9.26 -3.63 6.11
C SER A 50 9.00 -5.13 5.96
N PRO A 51 8.31 -5.59 4.88
CA PRO A 51 8.08 -7.01 4.65
C PRO A 51 9.32 -7.91 4.62
N GLY A 52 10.51 -7.34 4.38
CA GLY A 52 11.77 -8.08 4.43
C GLY A 52 12.24 -8.41 5.85
N ASP A 53 11.74 -7.70 6.85
CA ASP A 53 12.15 -7.87 8.26
C ASP A 53 11.47 -9.08 8.93
N GLY A 54 10.41 -9.63 8.32
CA GLY A 54 9.77 -10.86 8.77
C GLY A 54 8.96 -10.72 10.07
N TRP A 55 8.76 -11.84 10.76
CA TRP A 55 7.89 -11.94 11.94
C TRP A 55 8.47 -11.29 13.19
N GLU A 56 9.76 -11.48 13.45
CA GLU A 56 10.38 -11.18 14.75
C GLU A 56 10.17 -9.73 15.23
N PRO A 57 10.53 -8.68 14.48
CA PRO A 57 10.34 -7.30 14.93
C PRO A 57 8.87 -6.91 15.06
N LEU A 58 7.99 -7.47 14.23
CA LEU A 58 6.56 -7.18 14.28
C LEU A 58 5.91 -7.81 15.52
N CYS A 59 6.18 -9.09 15.78
CA CYS A 59 5.68 -9.81 16.95
C CYS A 59 6.19 -9.20 18.26
N ALA A 60 7.47 -8.80 18.31
CA ALA A 60 8.05 -8.12 19.46
C ALA A 60 7.32 -6.81 19.79
N ALA A 61 7.04 -5.98 18.77
CA ALA A 61 6.33 -4.73 18.96
C ALA A 61 4.86 -4.92 19.41
N LEU A 62 4.23 -6.02 19.00
CA LEU A 62 2.85 -6.36 19.37
C LEU A 62 2.73 -7.16 20.68
N GLY A 63 3.85 -7.63 21.25
CA GLY A 63 3.84 -8.50 22.43
C GLY A 63 3.25 -9.90 22.16
N LEU A 64 3.42 -10.40 20.94
CA LEU A 64 2.89 -11.70 20.49
C LEU A 64 4.03 -12.72 20.27
N PRO A 65 3.75 -14.04 20.39
CA PRO A 65 4.73 -15.06 20.03
C PRO A 65 5.03 -15.05 18.52
N VAL A 66 6.25 -15.42 18.16
CA VAL A 66 6.64 -15.61 16.75
C VAL A 66 6.08 -16.96 16.26
N PRO A 67 5.33 -16.99 15.13
CA PRO A 67 4.85 -18.24 14.55
C PRO A 67 5.99 -19.15 14.04
N ASP A 68 5.80 -20.47 14.13
CA ASP A 68 6.69 -21.46 13.52
C ASP A 68 6.33 -21.69 12.04
N GLU A 69 6.28 -20.60 11.27
CA GLU A 69 6.06 -20.62 9.83
C GLU A 69 6.80 -19.46 9.14
N PRO A 70 7.20 -19.60 7.87
CA PRO A 70 7.83 -18.52 7.12
C PRO A 70 6.93 -17.29 7.00
N PHE A 71 7.51 -16.09 7.02
CA PHE A 71 6.75 -14.87 6.76
C PHE A 71 6.13 -14.92 5.35
N PRO A 72 4.82 -14.64 5.18
CA PRO A 72 4.13 -14.85 3.92
C PRO A 72 4.65 -13.90 2.83
N ARG A 73 5.00 -14.47 1.67
CA ARG A 73 5.32 -13.71 0.45
C ARG A 73 4.20 -13.86 -0.56
N VAL A 74 3.19 -13.01 -0.44
CA VAL A 74 2.00 -12.97 -1.30
C VAL A 74 1.84 -11.59 -1.93
N ASN A 75 0.88 -11.44 -2.85
CA ASN A 75 0.59 -10.17 -3.51
C ASN A 75 1.81 -9.58 -4.25
N THR A 76 2.65 -10.46 -4.80
CA THR A 76 3.80 -10.05 -5.60
C THR A 76 3.36 -9.53 -6.95
N LYS A 77 4.19 -8.74 -7.64
CA LYS A 77 3.92 -8.30 -9.01
C LYS A 77 3.58 -9.48 -9.95
N ALA A 78 4.28 -10.60 -9.81
CA ALA A 78 4.03 -11.80 -10.61
C ALA A 78 2.67 -12.45 -10.31
N ASP A 79 2.12 -12.28 -9.09
CA ASP A 79 0.79 -12.77 -8.75
C ASP A 79 -0.29 -11.95 -9.46
N TRP A 80 -0.07 -10.65 -9.67
CA TRP A 80 -0.97 -9.77 -10.43
C TRP A 80 -1.07 -10.17 -11.90
N ASP A 81 0.02 -10.65 -12.50
CA ASP A 81 0.02 -11.15 -13.89
C ASP A 81 -0.87 -12.39 -14.08
N ARG A 82 -1.22 -13.08 -12.98
CA ARG A 82 -2.00 -14.32 -12.97
C ARG A 82 -3.48 -14.12 -12.62
N LEU A 83 -3.90 -12.89 -12.30
CA LEU A 83 -5.30 -12.62 -11.93
C LEU A 83 -6.24 -12.67 -13.16
N PRO A 84 -7.44 -13.27 -13.04
CA PRO A 84 -8.44 -13.28 -14.11
C PRO A 84 -8.79 -11.86 -14.55
N ARG A 85 -9.04 -11.67 -15.86
CA ARG A 85 -9.33 -10.36 -16.49
C ARG A 85 -10.42 -9.53 -15.81
N VAL A 86 -11.30 -10.16 -15.03
CA VAL A 86 -12.38 -9.52 -14.26
C VAL A 86 -11.82 -8.67 -13.10
N TRP A 87 -10.72 -9.11 -12.47
CA TRP A 87 -9.96 -8.33 -11.48
C TRP A 87 -8.97 -7.38 -12.14
N ALA A 88 -8.46 -7.73 -13.34
CA ALA A 88 -7.70 -6.80 -14.17
C ALA A 88 -8.53 -5.60 -14.63
N LEU A 89 -9.87 -5.68 -14.69
CA LEU A 89 -10.72 -4.54 -15.04
C LEU A 89 -10.61 -3.41 -14.00
N GLY A 90 -10.37 -3.72 -12.71
CA GLY A 90 -10.06 -2.73 -11.68
C GLY A 90 -8.73 -2.02 -11.93
N ALA A 91 -7.70 -2.78 -12.31
CA ALA A 91 -6.39 -2.25 -12.72
C ALA A 91 -6.45 -1.46 -14.04
N ARG A 92 -7.28 -1.88 -15.01
CA ARG A 92 -7.52 -1.18 -16.28
C ARG A 92 -8.48 0.01 -16.16
N MET A 93 -9.22 0.12 -15.07
CA MET A 93 -10.04 1.31 -14.79
C MET A 93 -9.16 2.50 -14.43
N LEU A 94 -8.00 2.25 -13.83
CA LEU A 94 -6.92 3.24 -13.67
C LEU A 94 -6.25 3.59 -15.02
N GLU A 95 -6.24 2.66 -15.99
CA GLU A 95 -5.77 2.93 -17.37
C GLU A 95 -6.77 3.77 -18.19
N ARG A 96 -8.08 3.68 -17.94
CA ARG A 96 -9.11 4.41 -18.72
C ARG A 96 -9.28 5.89 -18.35
N VAL A 97 -8.43 6.40 -17.46
CA VAL A 97 -8.19 7.84 -17.26
C VAL A 97 -7.13 8.36 -18.26
N ARG A 98 -6.63 7.53 -19.18
CA ARG A 98 -5.87 7.94 -20.39
C ARG A 98 -6.76 8.47 -21.54
N ARG A 99 -7.85 9.18 -21.25
CA ARG A 99 -8.53 10.10 -22.18
C ARG A 99 -9.17 11.23 -21.40
#